data_AF-A0A4Q4VZR6-F1
#
_entry.id   AF-A0A4Q4VZR6-F1
#
_cell.length_a   1.000
_cell.length_b   1.000
_cell.length_c   1.000
_cell.angle_alpha   90.00
_cell.angle_beta   90.00
_cell.angle_gamma   90.00
#
_symmetry.space_group_name_H-M   'P 1'
#
loop_
_entity.id
_entity.type
_entity.pdbx_description
1 polymer ?
#
loop_
_entity_poly.entity_id
_entity_poly.type
_entity_poly.pdbx_seq_one_letter_code
_entity_poly.pdbx_strand_id
1 'polypeptide(L)'
;MDHQDSADSAADFYDYPVLRISGCTPMFHIPRDIFISMINAIRMHPGALHLIEHQYDGFHRFQPCIYRETFFLGTSPYALVWTFDPFTMSTQVMCILRVPGSPDCGLDFVTDMLEKHREHAYTPVLLAYSICLGLNIFWEKHLHPGELSYVRDVERSTGCGPDSLGLRRHYDIDELTRWIRGLSPYWSTLKATPVCLESLPPGTHRRVEEDTRLLIAGIPPLKNRIHATREYLRYLEKRAERLSSTRDSSSMKTVAIMTMAFLPGTFFAALLAIPSFDWGPARERFWVYWALTIPTTVLVLIVWGLLINRHRIAERLSIGKESEQDSRSGSPTP
;
A
#
# COMPACT_ATOMS: atom_id res chain seq x y z
N MET A 1 -7.15 -33.38 -52.31
CA MET A 1 -7.60 -34.02 -51.06
C MET A 1 -6.34 -34.32 -50.30
N ASP A 2 -5.99 -33.66 -49.20
CA ASP A 2 -6.77 -32.81 -48.31
C ASP A 2 -5.85 -31.76 -47.67
N HIS A 3 -6.39 -30.56 -47.51
CA HIS A 3 -5.94 -29.56 -46.55
C HIS A 3 -7.17 -29.21 -45.74
N GLN A 4 -7.17 -29.49 -44.44
CA GLN A 4 -7.52 -28.54 -43.38
C GLN A 4 -7.38 -29.25 -42.02
N ASP A 5 -6.37 -28.85 -41.26
CA ASP A 5 -6.28 -29.08 -39.81
C ASP A 5 -6.08 -27.70 -39.17
N SER A 6 -6.64 -27.49 -37.98
CA SER A 6 -6.63 -26.26 -37.15
C SER A 6 -7.87 -25.34 -37.26
N ALA A 7 -9.00 -25.79 -36.70
CA ALA A 7 -10.12 -24.90 -36.36
C ALA A 7 -10.90 -25.27 -35.06
N ASP A 8 -10.40 -26.20 -34.23
CA ASP A 8 -11.20 -26.78 -33.13
C ASP A 8 -10.80 -26.39 -31.69
N SER A 9 -10.09 -25.27 -31.48
CA SER A 9 -9.68 -24.86 -30.11
C SER A 9 -10.27 -23.54 -29.60
N ALA A 10 -11.26 -22.95 -30.28
CA ALA A 10 -11.85 -21.65 -29.88
C ALA A 10 -13.30 -21.73 -29.37
N ALA A 11 -13.95 -22.90 -29.45
CA ALA A 11 -15.38 -23.03 -29.17
C ALA A 11 -15.70 -23.37 -27.69
N ASP A 12 -14.74 -23.88 -26.92
CA ASP A 12 -14.96 -24.30 -25.52
C ASP A 12 -14.76 -23.19 -24.47
N PHE A 13 -14.59 -21.94 -24.90
CA PHE A 13 -14.31 -20.80 -23.99
C PHE A 13 -15.58 -20.09 -23.46
N TYR A 14 -16.78 -20.56 -23.81
CA TYR A 14 -18.03 -19.81 -23.61
C TYR A 14 -19.01 -20.36 -22.57
N ASP A 15 -18.63 -21.36 -21.77
CA ASP A 15 -19.53 -21.97 -20.80
C ASP A 15 -19.16 -21.60 -19.35
N TYR A 16 -19.61 -20.42 -18.89
CA TYR A 16 -19.60 -20.04 -17.47
C TYR A 16 -20.93 -19.37 -17.07
N PRO A 17 -21.52 -19.75 -15.92
CA PRO A 17 -22.83 -19.27 -15.51
C PRO A 17 -22.74 -17.89 -14.85
N VAL A 18 -23.61 -16.98 -15.27
CA VAL A 18 -24.18 -15.81 -14.56
C VAL A 18 -23.23 -15.06 -13.60
N LEU A 19 -22.74 -13.89 -14.04
CA LEU A 19 -22.04 -12.93 -13.18
C LEU A 19 -22.96 -12.44 -12.06
N ARG A 20 -22.70 -12.87 -10.82
CA ARG A 20 -23.33 -12.34 -9.60
C ARG A 20 -22.62 -11.05 -9.18
N ILE A 21 -23.26 -9.91 -9.40
CA ILE A 21 -22.86 -8.66 -8.76
C ILE A 21 -23.86 -8.41 -7.63
N SER A 22 -23.48 -8.79 -6.41
CA SER A 22 -24.19 -8.39 -5.18
C SER A 22 -24.01 -6.88 -5.07
N GLY A 23 -25.05 -6.02 -5.04
CA GLY A 23 -26.05 -5.89 -3.98
C GLY A 23 -26.54 -4.44 -3.78
N CYS A 24 -27.63 -4.10 -4.45
CA CYS A 24 -28.67 -3.26 -3.86
C CYS A 24 -29.94 -4.12 -3.92
N THR A 25 -30.76 -4.15 -2.86
CA THR A 25 -32.06 -4.81 -2.91
C THR A 25 -32.96 -4.19 -3.99
N PRO A 26 -33.76 -4.92 -4.78
CA PRO A 26 -33.60 -6.30 -5.21
C PRO A 26 -32.58 -6.37 -6.35
N MET A 27 -31.86 -7.49 -6.42
CA MET A 27 -30.90 -7.78 -7.48
C MET A 27 -31.61 -7.75 -8.84
N PHE A 28 -31.57 -6.62 -9.54
CA PHE A 28 -31.93 -6.57 -10.96
C PHE A 28 -30.87 -7.38 -11.69
N HIS A 29 -31.18 -8.65 -11.92
CA HIS A 29 -30.39 -9.52 -12.77
C HIS A 29 -30.47 -8.97 -14.18
N ILE A 30 -29.49 -8.17 -14.57
CA ILE A 30 -29.34 -7.76 -15.97
C ILE A 30 -28.82 -9.01 -16.70
N PRO A 31 -29.61 -9.57 -17.63
CA PRO A 31 -29.15 -10.71 -18.41
C PRO A 31 -27.99 -10.27 -19.32
N ARG A 32 -27.08 -11.19 -19.61
CA ARG A 32 -25.79 -10.92 -20.26
C ARG A 32 -25.95 -10.19 -21.59
N ASP A 33 -26.96 -10.57 -22.36
CA ASP A 33 -27.34 -9.96 -23.63
C ASP A 33 -27.63 -8.45 -23.48
N ILE A 34 -28.38 -8.04 -22.46
CA ILE A 34 -28.68 -6.63 -22.20
C ILE A 34 -27.42 -5.89 -21.76
N PHE A 35 -26.59 -6.50 -20.92
CA PHE A 35 -25.33 -5.90 -20.48
C PHE A 35 -24.36 -5.69 -21.64
N ILE A 36 -24.19 -6.70 -22.50
CA ILE A 36 -23.38 -6.60 -23.71
C ILE A 36 -23.98 -5.59 -24.69
N SER A 37 -25.31 -5.52 -24.81
CA SER A 37 -25.98 -4.49 -25.60
C SER A 37 -25.71 -3.08 -25.08
N MET A 38 -25.70 -2.87 -23.76
CA MET A 38 -25.33 -1.58 -23.15
C MET A 38 -23.87 -1.21 -23.46
N ILE A 39 -22.94 -2.16 -23.34
CA ILE A 39 -21.53 -1.97 -23.68
C ILE A 39 -21.36 -1.59 -25.15
N ASN A 40 -22.06 -2.29 -26.04
CA ASN A 40 -22.04 -2.02 -27.47
C ASN A 40 -22.66 -0.65 -27.79
N ALA A 41 -23.72 -0.25 -27.08
CA ALA A 41 -24.32 1.08 -27.21
C ALA A 41 -23.36 2.21 -26.80
N ILE A 42 -22.55 1.98 -25.76
CA ILE A 42 -21.51 2.92 -25.30
C ILE A 42 -20.29 2.93 -26.26
N ARG A 43 -20.17 1.90 -27.13
CA ARG A 43 -19.02 1.67 -28.03
C ARG A 43 -17.68 1.62 -27.28
N MET A 44 -17.72 1.03 -26.10
CA MET A 44 -16.57 0.85 -25.20
C MET A 44 -15.54 -0.12 -25.80
N HIS A 45 -14.25 0.13 -25.56
CA HIS A 45 -13.20 -0.80 -25.96
C HIS A 45 -13.32 -2.14 -25.19
N PRO A 46 -13.23 -3.32 -25.87
CA PRO A 46 -13.44 -4.62 -25.23
C PRO A 46 -12.41 -4.93 -24.14
N GLY A 47 -11.20 -4.35 -24.23
CA GLY A 47 -10.19 -4.46 -23.16
C GLY A 47 -10.65 -3.92 -21.80
N ALA A 48 -11.60 -2.97 -21.76
CA ALA A 48 -12.16 -2.50 -20.49
C ALA A 48 -13.01 -3.60 -19.81
N LEU A 49 -13.61 -4.51 -20.57
CA LEU A 49 -14.36 -5.64 -20.02
C LEU A 49 -13.45 -6.60 -19.25
N HIS A 50 -12.26 -6.87 -19.79
CA HIS A 50 -11.25 -7.69 -19.11
C HIS A 50 -10.84 -7.08 -17.76
N LEU A 51 -10.67 -5.74 -17.71
CA LEU A 51 -10.35 -5.03 -16.48
C LEU A 51 -11.50 -5.05 -15.46
N ILE A 52 -12.75 -4.99 -15.93
CA ILE A 52 -13.95 -5.13 -15.08
C ILE A 52 -14.01 -6.53 -14.48
N GLU A 53 -13.84 -7.56 -15.33
CA GLU A 53 -13.90 -8.96 -14.93
C GLU A 53 -12.84 -9.32 -13.88
N HIS A 54 -11.61 -8.83 -14.08
CA HIS A 54 -10.50 -9.10 -13.16
C HIS A 54 -10.47 -8.18 -11.94
N GLN A 55 -11.50 -7.33 -11.76
CA GLN A 55 -11.58 -6.35 -10.67
C GLN A 55 -10.31 -5.48 -10.58
N TYR A 56 -9.74 -5.11 -11.73
CA TYR A 56 -8.47 -4.39 -11.78
C TYR A 56 -8.57 -3.04 -11.07
N ASP A 57 -7.61 -2.75 -10.17
CA ASP A 57 -7.47 -1.46 -9.50
C ASP A 57 -6.43 -0.61 -10.22
N GLY A 58 -6.80 0.61 -10.61
CA GLY A 58 -5.91 1.49 -11.35
C GLY A 58 -6.61 2.27 -12.46
N PHE A 59 -5.84 3.09 -13.15
CA PHE A 59 -6.32 3.85 -14.30
C PHE A 59 -5.74 3.28 -15.60
N HIS A 60 -6.57 3.11 -16.62
CA HIS A 60 -6.17 2.70 -17.97
C HIS A 60 -6.90 3.54 -19.02
N ARG A 61 -6.16 3.98 -20.05
CA ARG A 61 -6.71 4.69 -21.21
C ARG A 61 -6.55 3.82 -22.44
N PHE A 62 -7.65 3.55 -23.13
CA PHE A 62 -7.66 2.90 -24.42
C PHE A 62 -7.75 3.96 -25.51
N GLN A 63 -6.73 4.00 -26.37
CA GLN A 63 -6.68 4.92 -27.49
C GLN A 63 -7.82 4.64 -28.48
N PRO A 64 -8.38 5.69 -29.12
CA PRO A 64 -9.42 5.51 -30.12
C PRO A 64 -8.84 4.76 -31.33
N CYS A 65 -9.48 3.66 -31.70
CA CYS A 65 -9.21 2.91 -32.92
C CYS A 65 -10.54 2.65 -33.63
N ILE A 66 -11.06 1.43 -33.57
CA ILE A 66 -12.41 1.06 -34.04
C ILE A 66 -13.48 1.50 -33.03
N TYR A 67 -13.09 1.59 -31.75
CA TYR A 67 -13.93 1.94 -30.61
C TYR A 67 -13.70 3.38 -30.17
N ARG A 68 -14.63 3.92 -29.38
CA ARG A 68 -14.48 5.25 -28.79
C ARG A 68 -13.32 5.25 -27.80
N GLU A 69 -12.72 6.42 -27.63
CA GLU A 69 -11.73 6.62 -26.57
C GLU A 69 -12.37 6.26 -25.24
N THR A 70 -11.78 5.28 -24.57
CA THR A 70 -12.35 4.66 -23.36
C THR A 70 -11.37 4.85 -22.22
N PHE A 71 -11.87 5.37 -21.11
CA PHE A 71 -11.13 5.55 -19.87
C PHE A 71 -11.69 4.60 -18.83
N PHE A 72 -10.81 3.84 -18.19
CA PHE A 72 -11.13 2.94 -17.10
C PHE A 72 -10.47 3.43 -15.83
N LEU A 73 -11.24 3.55 -14.75
CA LEU A 73 -10.74 3.78 -13.41
C LEU A 73 -11.34 2.73 -12.47
N GLY A 74 -10.51 1.78 -12.08
CA GLY A 74 -10.81 0.81 -11.04
C GLY A 74 -10.45 1.36 -9.67
N THR A 75 -11.43 1.42 -8.79
CA THR A 75 -11.24 1.73 -7.38
C THR A 75 -11.77 0.58 -6.53
N SER A 76 -11.43 0.57 -5.24
CA SER A 76 -11.98 -0.43 -4.33
C SER A 76 -13.53 -0.43 -4.24
N PRO A 77 -14.23 0.72 -4.08
CA PRO A 77 -15.69 0.72 -3.97
C PRO A 77 -16.42 0.51 -5.30
N TYR A 78 -15.85 0.98 -6.41
CA TYR A 78 -16.48 0.90 -7.74
C TYR A 78 -15.47 0.92 -8.90
N ALA A 79 -15.88 0.40 -10.05
CA ALA A 79 -15.21 0.61 -11.32
C ALA A 79 -16.00 1.63 -12.15
N LEU A 80 -15.30 2.65 -12.63
CA LEU A 80 -15.86 3.63 -13.57
C LEU A 80 -15.25 3.40 -14.93
N VAL A 81 -16.11 3.37 -15.94
CA VAL A 81 -15.71 3.40 -17.33
C VAL A 81 -16.44 4.52 -18.01
N TRP A 82 -15.71 5.39 -18.70
CA TRP A 82 -16.34 6.42 -19.50
C TRP A 82 -15.75 6.49 -20.89
N THR A 83 -16.61 6.83 -21.84
CA THR A 83 -16.23 7.06 -23.23
C THR A 83 -16.55 8.48 -23.61
N PHE A 84 -15.65 9.08 -24.37
CA PHE A 84 -15.84 10.42 -24.90
C PHE A 84 -16.05 10.36 -26.41
N ASP A 85 -17.10 11.02 -26.90
CA ASP A 85 -17.34 11.18 -28.33
C ASP A 85 -17.03 12.63 -28.75
N PRO A 86 -15.96 12.87 -29.53
CA PRO A 86 -15.57 14.21 -29.95
C PRO A 86 -16.56 14.83 -30.95
N PHE A 87 -17.36 14.02 -31.66
CA PHE A 87 -18.31 14.54 -32.66
C PHE A 87 -19.61 15.03 -32.02
N THR A 88 -20.12 14.29 -31.03
CA THR A 88 -21.37 14.64 -30.34
C THR A 88 -21.15 15.43 -29.06
N MET A 89 -19.89 15.62 -28.63
CA MET A 89 -19.52 16.27 -27.37
C MET A 89 -20.22 15.63 -26.16
N SER A 90 -20.44 14.31 -26.22
CA SER A 90 -21.12 13.56 -25.18
C SER A 90 -20.16 12.63 -24.47
N THR A 91 -20.22 12.67 -23.14
CA THR A 91 -19.49 11.73 -22.26
C THR A 91 -20.49 10.73 -21.73
N GLN A 92 -20.28 9.45 -22.03
CA GLN A 92 -21.10 8.37 -21.50
C GLN A 92 -20.31 7.67 -20.40
N VAL A 93 -20.95 7.46 -19.25
CA VAL A 93 -20.32 6.90 -18.06
C VAL A 93 -21.10 5.67 -17.62
N MET A 94 -20.35 4.62 -17.31
CA MET A 94 -20.84 3.40 -16.71
C MET A 94 -20.16 3.23 -15.36
N CYS A 95 -20.95 3.24 -14.29
CA CYS A 95 -20.48 2.99 -12.93
C CYS A 95 -20.90 1.58 -12.50
N ILE A 96 -19.93 0.79 -12.07
CA ILE A 96 -20.13 -0.57 -11.58
C ILE A 96 -19.71 -0.59 -10.12
N LEU A 97 -20.69 -0.69 -9.22
CA LEU A 97 -20.43 -0.82 -7.79
C LEU A 97 -19.80 -2.21 -7.52
N ARG A 98 -18.66 -2.22 -6.83
CA ARG A 98 -17.97 -3.44 -6.40
C ARG A 98 -18.35 -3.83 -4.98
N VAL A 99 -18.66 -2.83 -4.15
CA VAL A 99 -19.13 -3.03 -2.77
C VAL A 99 -20.60 -2.67 -2.68
N PRO A 100 -21.48 -3.67 -2.60
CA PRO A 100 -22.91 -3.43 -2.44
C PRO A 100 -23.32 -2.84 -1.11
N GLY A 101 -24.22 -1.85 -1.17
CA GLY A 101 -24.84 -1.28 0.02
C GLY A 101 -23.92 -0.43 0.89
N SER A 102 -22.76 0.02 0.39
CA SER A 102 -21.95 1.03 1.07
C SER A 102 -22.51 2.43 0.77
N PRO A 103 -23.16 3.10 1.74
CA PRO A 103 -23.84 4.37 1.51
C PRO A 103 -22.86 5.51 1.18
N ASP A 104 -21.64 5.46 1.74
CA ASP A 104 -20.59 6.42 1.44
C ASP A 104 -19.58 5.74 0.51
N CYS A 105 -19.68 5.94 -0.80
CA CYS A 105 -18.60 5.60 -1.75
C CYS A 105 -17.94 6.86 -2.34
N GLY A 106 -18.34 8.05 -1.87
CA GLY A 106 -17.94 9.33 -2.45
C GLY A 106 -18.63 9.66 -3.78
N LEU A 107 -19.53 8.81 -4.27
CA LEU A 107 -20.25 9.03 -5.52
C LEU A 107 -21.21 10.23 -5.44
N ASP A 108 -21.77 10.50 -4.26
CA ASP A 108 -22.63 11.66 -4.01
C ASP A 108 -21.90 13.00 -4.27
N PHE A 109 -20.62 13.08 -3.90
CA PHE A 109 -19.77 14.23 -4.21
C PHE A 109 -19.51 14.36 -5.71
N VAL A 110 -19.35 13.22 -6.40
CA VAL A 110 -19.17 13.21 -7.86
C VAL A 110 -20.44 13.72 -8.54
N THR A 111 -21.62 13.24 -8.12
CA THR A 111 -22.89 13.69 -8.69
C THR A 111 -23.17 15.16 -8.40
N ASP A 112 -22.92 15.64 -7.18
CA ASP A 112 -23.06 17.07 -6.83
C ASP A 112 -22.12 17.95 -7.67
N MET A 113 -20.87 17.52 -7.84
CA MET A 113 -19.89 18.25 -8.65
C MET A 113 -20.26 18.26 -10.15
N LEU A 114 -20.78 17.14 -10.66
CA LEU A 114 -21.25 17.04 -12.04
C LEU A 114 -22.50 17.90 -12.26
N GLU A 115 -23.41 17.99 -11.29
CA GLU A 115 -24.59 18.84 -11.36
C GLU A 115 -24.22 20.32 -11.33
N LYS A 116 -23.33 20.71 -10.41
CA LYS A 116 -22.81 22.07 -10.28
C LYS A 116 -22.04 22.54 -11.51
N HIS A 117 -21.32 21.63 -12.17
CA HIS A 117 -20.54 21.91 -13.37
C HIS A 117 -21.13 21.28 -14.63
N ARG A 118 -22.47 21.09 -14.67
CA ARG A 118 -23.16 20.46 -15.81
C ARG A 118 -22.87 21.13 -17.16
N GLU A 119 -22.62 22.44 -17.13
CA GLU A 119 -22.31 23.23 -18.32
C GLU A 119 -20.97 22.80 -18.95
N HIS A 120 -20.08 22.16 -18.18
CA HIS A 120 -18.75 21.70 -18.60
C HIS A 120 -18.70 20.16 -18.79
N ALA A 121 -19.85 19.46 -18.71
CA ALA A 121 -19.95 17.99 -18.77
C ALA A 121 -19.52 17.37 -20.11
N TYR A 122 -19.39 18.21 -21.14
CA TYR A 122 -18.87 17.85 -22.44
C TYR A 122 -17.33 17.67 -22.45
N THR A 123 -16.64 17.96 -21.35
CA THR A 123 -15.19 17.79 -21.23
C THR A 123 -14.86 16.48 -20.48
N PRO A 124 -14.04 15.56 -21.05
CA PRO A 124 -13.68 14.31 -20.38
C PRO A 124 -12.85 14.52 -19.10
N VAL A 125 -12.17 15.66 -18.99
CA VAL A 125 -11.37 16.09 -17.83
C VAL A 125 -12.24 16.37 -16.61
N LEU A 126 -13.45 16.91 -16.79
CA LEU A 126 -14.33 17.26 -15.67
C LEU A 126 -14.66 16.03 -14.83
N LEU A 127 -15.00 14.93 -15.51
CA LEU A 127 -15.35 13.68 -14.86
C LEU A 127 -14.14 13.08 -14.13
N ALA A 128 -12.97 13.03 -14.77
CA ALA A 128 -11.75 12.54 -14.13
C ALA A 128 -11.39 13.39 -12.89
N TYR A 129 -11.51 14.71 -12.99
CA TYR A 129 -11.27 15.64 -11.89
C TYR A 129 -12.28 15.46 -10.74
N SER A 130 -13.58 15.38 -11.05
CA SER A 130 -14.63 15.23 -10.04
C SER A 130 -14.50 13.89 -9.30
N ILE A 131 -14.15 12.81 -10.00
CA ILE A 131 -13.89 11.50 -9.39
C ILE A 131 -12.65 11.56 -8.49
N CYS A 132 -11.54 12.11 -8.98
CA CYS A 132 -10.31 12.22 -8.18
C CYS A 132 -10.54 13.06 -6.91
N LEU A 133 -11.27 14.17 -7.04
CA LEU A 133 -11.64 15.03 -5.92
C LEU A 133 -12.59 14.33 -4.95
N GLY A 134 -13.65 13.70 -5.45
CA GLY A 134 -14.65 12.98 -4.66
C GLY A 134 -14.03 11.82 -3.88
N LEU A 135 -13.14 11.04 -4.52
CA LEU A 135 -12.36 10.00 -3.85
C LEU A 135 -11.42 10.60 -2.80
N ASN A 136 -10.72 11.70 -3.11
CA ASN A 136 -9.83 12.33 -2.16
C ASN A 136 -10.59 12.82 -0.91
N ILE A 137 -11.74 13.48 -1.08
CA ILE A 137 -12.61 13.94 0.02
C ILE A 137 -13.22 12.76 0.78
N PHE A 138 -13.70 11.74 0.07
CA PHE A 138 -14.27 10.54 0.69
C PHE A 138 -13.25 9.88 1.60
N TRP A 139 -12.04 9.65 1.10
CA TRP A 139 -10.98 9.07 1.88
C TRP A 139 -10.50 10.02 2.96
N GLU A 140 -10.36 11.32 2.69
CA GLU A 140 -10.05 12.32 3.70
C GLU A 140 -11.06 12.22 4.86
N LYS A 141 -12.38 12.18 4.61
CA LYS A 141 -13.41 12.00 5.66
C LYS A 141 -13.27 10.69 6.45
N HIS A 142 -12.86 9.59 5.81
CA HIS A 142 -12.66 8.29 6.46
C HIS A 142 -11.31 8.16 7.16
N LEU A 143 -10.31 8.94 6.72
CA LEU A 143 -8.98 9.05 7.31
C LEU A 143 -8.98 10.04 8.49
N HIS A 144 -9.70 11.17 8.37
CA HIS A 144 -9.68 12.33 9.28
C HIS A 144 -10.36 12.22 10.65
N PRO A 145 -11.18 11.22 11.05
CA PRO A 145 -11.78 11.26 12.38
C PRO A 145 -10.68 11.01 13.44
N GLY A 146 -9.99 12.08 13.87
CA GLY A 146 -8.97 12.03 14.91
C GLY A 146 -7.55 11.67 14.43
N GLU A 147 -7.20 11.87 13.16
CA GLU A 147 -5.92 11.41 12.63
C GLU A 147 -4.70 12.18 13.17
N LEU A 148 -4.78 13.51 13.26
CA LEU A 148 -3.68 14.30 13.83
C LEU A 148 -3.45 13.94 15.31
N SER A 149 -4.52 13.58 16.03
CA SER A 149 -4.43 13.03 17.38
C SER A 149 -3.84 11.63 17.36
N TYR A 150 -4.29 10.73 16.48
CA TYR A 150 -3.75 9.38 16.37
C TYR A 150 -2.26 9.39 16.01
N VAL A 151 -1.84 10.25 15.10
CA VAL A 151 -0.43 10.46 14.73
C VAL A 151 0.35 11.03 15.88
N ARG A 152 -0.14 12.08 16.54
CA ARG A 152 0.51 12.62 17.74
C ARG A 152 0.57 11.59 18.85
N ASP A 153 -0.40 10.70 18.94
CA ASP A 153 -0.44 9.61 19.91
C ASP A 153 0.55 8.51 19.51
N VAL A 154 0.70 8.19 18.23
CA VAL A 154 1.76 7.32 17.68
C VAL A 154 3.13 7.95 17.97
N GLU A 155 3.33 9.24 17.68
CA GLU A 155 4.60 9.95 17.88
C GLU A 155 4.95 10.10 19.36
N ARG A 156 3.98 10.42 20.22
CA ARG A 156 4.14 10.47 21.68
C ARG A 156 4.45 9.10 22.25
N SER A 157 3.67 8.08 21.88
CA SER A 157 3.86 6.71 22.40
C SER A 157 5.20 6.11 21.98
N THR A 158 5.66 6.45 20.78
CA THR A 158 6.92 5.95 20.21
C THR A 158 8.12 6.85 20.48
N GLY A 159 7.94 7.96 21.20
CA GLY A 159 9.03 8.80 21.73
C GLY A 159 9.69 9.76 20.74
N CYS A 160 9.00 10.16 19.67
CA CYS A 160 9.56 11.03 18.62
C CYS A 160 8.78 12.35 18.40
N GLY A 161 7.81 12.66 19.26
CA GLY A 161 7.12 13.96 19.25
C GLY A 161 7.93 15.06 19.97
N PRO A 162 7.68 16.35 19.68
CA PRO A 162 8.37 17.47 20.34
C PRO A 162 8.25 17.49 21.87
N ASP A 163 7.21 16.84 22.43
CA ASP A 163 6.94 16.75 23.87
C ASP A 163 7.23 15.35 24.48
N SER A 164 8.01 14.48 23.82
CA SER A 164 8.11 13.09 24.25
C SER A 164 8.98 12.87 25.49
N LEU A 165 8.36 12.51 26.62
CA LEU A 165 8.97 12.07 27.89
C LEU A 165 9.52 10.61 27.86
N GLY A 166 9.91 10.10 26.69
CA GLY A 166 10.46 8.74 26.52
C GLY A 166 9.41 7.67 26.17
N LEU A 167 9.89 6.54 25.61
CA LEU A 167 9.08 5.43 25.10
C LEU A 167 8.05 4.93 26.14
N ARG A 168 6.76 5.01 25.82
CA ARG A 168 5.76 4.20 26.54
C ARG A 168 6.00 2.74 26.18
N ARG A 169 6.31 1.92 27.19
CA ARG A 169 6.70 0.49 27.06
C ARG A 169 5.71 -0.44 26.34
N HIS A 170 4.49 0.00 26.01
CA HIS A 170 3.45 -0.84 25.43
C HIS A 170 2.58 -0.04 24.44
N TYR A 171 3.13 0.33 23.29
CA TYR A 171 2.29 0.71 22.15
C TYR A 171 1.92 -0.56 21.37
N ASP A 172 0.63 -0.77 21.10
CA ASP A 172 0.15 -1.92 20.34
C ASP A 172 0.48 -1.74 18.84
N ILE A 173 1.62 -2.30 18.43
CA ILE A 173 2.07 -2.32 17.03
C ILE A 173 1.02 -3.02 16.14
N ASP A 174 0.26 -3.95 16.70
CA ASP A 174 -0.72 -4.73 15.96
C ASP A 174 -1.98 -3.89 15.67
N GLU A 175 -2.28 -2.87 16.49
CA GLU A 175 -3.31 -1.85 16.22
C GLU A 175 -2.94 -0.97 15.03
N LEU A 176 -1.72 -0.40 15.03
CA LEU A 176 -1.22 0.41 13.92
C LEU A 176 -1.17 -0.40 12.61
N THR A 177 -0.70 -1.65 12.69
CA THR A 177 -0.61 -2.53 11.52
C THR A 177 -1.99 -2.86 10.94
N ARG A 178 -2.99 -3.11 11.80
CA ARG A 178 -4.37 -3.33 11.37
C ARG A 178 -4.96 -2.09 10.71
N TRP A 179 -4.72 -0.92 11.28
CA TRP A 179 -5.16 0.35 10.70
C TRP A 179 -4.53 0.59 9.32
N ILE A 180 -3.20 0.47 9.18
CA ILE A 180 -2.50 0.59 7.89
C ILE A 180 -3.04 -0.40 6.86
N ARG A 181 -3.29 -1.66 7.26
CA ARG A 181 -3.85 -2.68 6.36
C ARG A 181 -5.26 -2.31 5.89
N GLY A 182 -6.07 -1.69 6.76
CA GLY A 182 -7.39 -1.16 6.41
C GLY A 182 -7.34 -0.05 5.35
N LEU A 183 -6.19 0.62 5.19
CA LEU A 183 -5.96 1.67 4.19
C LEU A 183 -5.44 1.15 2.85
N SER A 184 -5.19 -0.16 2.71
CA SER A 184 -4.75 -0.75 1.45
C SER A 184 -5.61 -0.37 0.23
N PRO A 185 -6.96 -0.35 0.33
CA PRO A 185 -7.84 0.14 -0.74
C PRO A 185 -7.61 1.60 -1.17
N TYR A 186 -7.22 2.44 -0.23
CA TYR A 186 -6.92 3.84 -0.50
C TYR A 186 -5.60 4.00 -1.26
N TRP A 187 -4.63 3.14 -0.99
CA TRP A 187 -3.31 3.18 -1.62
C TRP A 187 -3.36 2.94 -3.14
N SER A 188 -4.20 2.01 -3.61
CA SER A 188 -4.39 1.78 -5.04
C SER A 188 -4.99 3.01 -5.72
N THR A 189 -5.98 3.63 -5.06
CA THR A 189 -6.64 4.85 -5.51
C THR A 189 -5.67 6.04 -5.58
N LEU A 190 -4.86 6.27 -4.53
CA LEU A 190 -3.85 7.33 -4.48
C LEU A 190 -2.76 7.21 -5.57
N LYS A 191 -2.48 5.99 -6.03
CA LYS A 191 -1.54 5.76 -7.14
C LYS A 191 -2.17 6.04 -8.50
N ALA A 192 -3.46 5.72 -8.66
CA ALA A 192 -4.17 5.83 -9.93
C ALA A 192 -4.59 7.27 -10.27
N THR A 193 -4.95 8.08 -9.28
CA THR A 193 -5.45 9.45 -9.46
C THR A 193 -4.48 10.41 -10.17
N PRO A 194 -3.17 10.50 -9.84
CA PRO A 194 -2.27 11.37 -10.58
C PRO A 194 -2.07 10.90 -12.03
N VAL A 195 -2.02 9.59 -12.26
CA VAL A 195 -1.88 9.00 -13.60
C VAL A 195 -3.10 9.30 -14.45
N CYS A 196 -4.30 9.18 -13.87
CA CYS A 196 -5.56 9.58 -14.50
C CYS A 196 -5.50 11.03 -14.98
N LEU A 197 -5.12 11.97 -14.09
CA LEU A 197 -5.06 13.39 -14.40
C LEU A 197 -4.00 13.77 -15.45
N GLU A 198 -2.86 13.07 -15.48
CA GLU A 198 -1.77 13.32 -16.45
C GLU A 198 -2.06 12.74 -17.84
N SER A 199 -2.84 11.67 -17.90
CA SER A 199 -3.13 10.94 -19.13
C SER A 199 -4.27 11.51 -19.97
N LEU A 200 -4.89 12.61 -19.54
CA LEU A 200 -6.04 13.19 -20.21
C LEU A 200 -5.66 13.90 -21.51
N PRO A 201 -6.43 13.72 -22.60
CA PRO A 201 -6.16 14.40 -23.87
C PRO A 201 -6.33 15.93 -23.73
N PRO A 202 -5.51 16.73 -24.43
CA PRO A 202 -5.81 18.14 -24.64
C PRO A 202 -7.08 18.27 -25.50
N GLY A 203 -7.98 19.18 -25.12
CA GLY A 203 -9.24 19.41 -25.83
C GLY A 203 -9.02 19.80 -27.30
N THR A 204 -9.74 19.15 -28.22
CA THR A 204 -9.57 19.34 -29.67
C THR A 204 -10.33 20.57 -30.21
N HIS A 205 -11.33 21.06 -29.47
CA HIS A 205 -12.15 22.20 -29.86
C HIS A 205 -11.90 23.41 -28.96
N ARG A 206 -11.91 24.62 -29.53
CA ARG A 206 -11.59 25.88 -28.81
C ARG A 206 -12.39 26.11 -27.53
N ARG A 207 -13.69 25.78 -27.50
CA ARG A 207 -14.51 25.86 -26.28
C ARG A 207 -14.12 24.82 -25.23
N VAL A 208 -13.89 23.58 -25.68
CA VAL A 208 -13.36 22.50 -24.81
C VAL A 208 -12.01 22.92 -24.26
N GLU A 209 -11.16 23.55 -25.05
CA GLU A 209 -9.82 23.99 -24.64
C GLU A 209 -9.88 25.07 -23.56
N GLU A 210 -10.74 26.08 -23.70
CA GLU A 210 -10.94 27.15 -22.71
C GLU A 210 -11.44 26.60 -21.36
N ASP A 211 -12.48 25.76 -21.39
CA ASP A 211 -13.07 25.14 -20.19
C ASP A 211 -12.12 24.11 -19.55
N THR A 212 -11.40 23.36 -20.38
CA THR A 212 -10.36 22.42 -19.94
C THR A 212 -9.22 23.16 -19.24
N ARG A 213 -8.81 24.35 -19.71
CA ARG A 213 -7.74 25.14 -19.06
C ARG A 213 -8.11 25.54 -17.63
N LEU A 214 -9.36 25.90 -17.36
CA LEU A 214 -9.82 26.22 -16.01
C LEU A 214 -9.76 25.00 -15.09
N LEU A 215 -10.19 23.84 -15.57
CA LEU A 215 -10.12 22.59 -14.80
C LEU A 215 -8.69 22.12 -14.58
N ILE A 216 -7.83 22.25 -15.59
CA ILE A 216 -6.39 21.96 -15.48
C ILE A 216 -5.73 22.83 -14.40
N ALA A 217 -6.17 24.08 -14.21
CA ALA A 217 -5.65 24.94 -13.15
C ALA A 217 -5.91 24.37 -11.73
N GLY A 218 -6.97 23.57 -11.56
CA GLY A 218 -7.30 22.88 -10.31
C GLY A 218 -6.54 21.56 -10.10
N ILE A 219 -5.87 21.01 -11.13
CA ILE A 219 -5.13 19.75 -11.03
C ILE A 219 -3.90 19.86 -10.11
N PRO A 220 -3.02 20.88 -10.21
CA PRO A 220 -1.86 21.03 -9.33
C PRO A 220 -2.18 21.03 -7.83
N PRO A 221 -3.14 21.82 -7.30
CA PRO A 221 -3.46 21.78 -5.88
C PRO A 221 -4.00 20.43 -5.44
N LEU A 222 -4.84 19.77 -6.27
CA LEU A 222 -5.33 18.42 -5.99
C LEU A 222 -4.17 17.41 -5.96
N LYS A 223 -3.23 17.48 -6.90
CA LYS A 223 -2.03 16.63 -6.95
C LYS A 223 -1.15 16.85 -5.72
N ASN A 224 -0.97 18.10 -5.29
CA ASN A 224 -0.20 18.42 -4.09
C ASN A 224 -0.85 17.84 -2.82
N ARG A 225 -2.18 17.91 -2.70
CA ARG A 225 -2.91 17.28 -1.59
C ARG A 225 -2.76 15.76 -1.60
N ILE A 226 -2.97 15.12 -2.75
CA ILE A 226 -2.77 13.67 -2.94
C ILE A 226 -1.33 13.26 -2.57
N HIS A 227 -0.35 14.05 -3.00
CA HIS A 227 1.06 13.79 -2.70
C HIS A 227 1.35 13.91 -1.20
N ALA A 228 0.85 14.95 -0.54
CA ALA A 228 1.00 15.12 0.91
C ALA A 228 0.43 13.93 1.69
N THR A 229 -0.79 13.50 1.35
CA THR A 229 -1.40 12.32 2.00
C THR A 229 -0.60 11.04 1.73
N ARG A 230 -0.09 10.87 0.51
CA ARG A 230 0.74 9.71 0.15
C ARG A 230 2.06 9.66 0.92
N GLU A 231 2.75 10.79 1.04
CA GLU A 231 3.99 10.89 1.83
C GLU A 231 3.74 10.55 3.30
N TYR A 232 2.64 11.05 3.83
CA TYR A 232 2.23 10.81 5.20
C TYR A 232 1.93 9.31 5.47
N LEU A 233 1.17 8.64 4.59
CA LEU A 233 0.93 7.20 4.73
C LEU A 233 2.21 6.39 4.64
N ARG A 234 3.12 6.76 3.73
CA ARG A 234 4.44 6.13 3.61
C ARG A 234 5.27 6.30 4.88
N TYR A 235 5.16 7.44 5.55
CA TYR A 235 5.81 7.67 6.83
C TYR A 235 5.30 6.71 7.90
N LEU A 236 3.97 6.53 8.01
CA LEU A 236 3.37 5.62 8.99
C LEU A 236 3.71 4.15 8.71
N GLU A 237 3.72 3.74 7.44
CA GLU A 237 4.15 2.40 7.01
C GLU A 237 5.60 2.11 7.45
N LYS A 238 6.53 2.99 7.07
CA LYS A 238 7.94 2.89 7.50
C LYS A 238 8.09 2.89 9.02
N ARG A 239 7.21 3.59 9.74
CA ARG A 239 7.23 3.62 11.21
C ARG A 239 6.80 2.29 11.79
N ALA A 240 5.71 1.69 11.31
CA ALA A 240 5.25 0.38 11.75
C ALA A 240 6.29 -0.72 11.48
N GLU A 241 6.97 -0.68 10.33
CA GLU A 241 8.08 -1.58 10.00
C GLU A 241 9.25 -1.46 10.99
N ARG A 242 9.67 -0.24 11.34
CA ARG A 242 10.74 -0.03 12.33
C ARG A 242 10.35 -0.52 13.71
N LEU A 243 9.11 -0.29 14.13
CA LEU A 243 8.61 -0.73 15.44
C LEU A 243 8.53 -2.25 15.51
N SER A 244 8.00 -2.92 14.49
CA SER A 244 8.01 -4.39 14.42
C SER A 244 9.42 -4.96 14.43
N SER A 245 10.36 -4.39 13.66
CA SER A 245 11.76 -4.82 13.63
C SER A 245 12.47 -4.67 15.00
N THR A 246 12.18 -3.60 15.74
CA THR A 246 12.74 -3.41 17.09
C THR A 246 12.17 -4.40 18.11
N ARG A 247 10.87 -4.73 18.01
CA ARG A 247 10.24 -5.83 18.78
C ARG A 247 10.93 -7.16 18.47
N ASP A 248 11.10 -7.48 17.19
CA ASP A 248 11.74 -8.72 16.75
C ASP A 248 13.20 -8.82 17.21
N SER A 249 13.93 -7.70 17.18
CA SER A 249 15.30 -7.61 17.69
C SER A 249 15.39 -7.89 19.20
N SER A 250 14.37 -7.52 19.97
CA SER A 250 14.32 -7.79 21.42
C SER A 250 14.11 -9.29 21.69
N SER A 251 13.21 -9.93 20.94
CA SER A 251 12.97 -11.37 20.98
C SER A 251 14.20 -12.17 20.53
N MET A 252 14.86 -11.72 19.47
CA MET A 252 16.08 -12.34 18.95
C MET A 252 17.22 -12.32 19.97
N LYS A 253 17.37 -11.21 20.72
CA LYS A 253 18.35 -11.15 21.82
C LYS A 253 18.05 -12.18 22.90
N THR A 254 16.80 -12.37 23.28
CA THR A 254 16.42 -13.38 24.27
C THR A 254 16.74 -14.80 23.80
N VAL A 255 16.40 -15.14 22.54
CA VAL A 255 16.74 -16.44 21.95
C VAL A 255 18.25 -16.65 21.91
N ALA A 256 19.01 -15.64 21.48
CA ALA A 256 20.47 -15.70 21.45
C ALA A 256 21.09 -15.87 22.85
N ILE A 257 20.55 -15.19 23.87
CA ILE A 257 21.02 -15.36 25.26
C ILE A 257 20.73 -16.77 25.76
N MET A 258 19.54 -17.33 25.45
CA MET A 258 19.20 -18.71 25.82
C MET A 258 20.12 -19.72 25.13
N THR A 259 20.40 -19.57 23.84
CA THR A 259 21.33 -20.47 23.15
C THR A 259 22.75 -20.36 23.70
N MET A 260 23.25 -19.15 23.99
CA MET A 260 24.56 -18.94 24.63
C MET A 260 24.65 -19.55 26.03
N ALA A 261 23.53 -19.63 26.77
CA ALA A 261 23.47 -20.27 28.07
C ALA A 261 23.47 -21.81 27.97
N PHE A 262 22.75 -22.37 26.98
CA PHE A 262 22.59 -23.83 26.83
C PHE A 262 23.73 -24.51 26.06
N LEU A 263 24.34 -23.83 25.09
CA LEU A 263 25.36 -24.41 24.22
C LEU A 263 26.60 -24.96 24.96
N PRO A 264 27.16 -24.26 25.98
CA PRO A 264 28.30 -24.80 26.73
C PRO A 264 27.92 -26.03 27.56
N GLY A 265 26.72 -26.01 28.16
CA GLY A 265 26.23 -27.14 28.97
C GLY A 265 25.99 -28.39 28.15
N THR A 266 25.40 -28.26 26.96
CA THR A 266 25.20 -29.40 26.05
C THR A 266 26.52 -29.94 25.51
N PHE A 267 27.48 -29.08 25.19
CA PHE A 267 28.81 -29.49 24.74
C PHE A 267 29.53 -30.33 25.80
N PHE A 268 29.61 -29.86 27.05
CA PHE A 268 30.29 -30.61 28.10
C PHE A 268 29.53 -31.85 28.55
N ALA A 269 28.19 -31.84 28.51
CA ALA A 269 27.39 -33.05 28.73
C ALA A 269 27.69 -34.12 27.67
N ALA A 270 27.77 -33.74 26.40
CA ALA A 270 28.12 -34.66 25.32
C ALA A 270 29.57 -35.15 25.42
N LEU A 271 30.51 -34.27 25.76
CA LEU A 271 31.93 -34.61 25.94
C LEU A 271 32.13 -35.62 27.08
N LEU A 272 31.44 -35.43 28.20
CA LEU A 272 31.49 -36.33 29.35
C LEU A 272 30.75 -37.65 29.13
N ALA A 273 29.88 -37.73 28.11
CA ALA A 273 29.18 -38.96 27.72
C ALA A 273 30.02 -39.87 26.81
N ILE A 274 31.20 -39.44 26.36
CA ILE A 274 32.08 -40.24 25.49
C ILE A 274 32.70 -41.40 26.30
N PRO A 275 32.46 -42.67 25.93
CA PRO A 275 32.87 -43.84 26.71
C PRO A 275 34.39 -44.06 26.75
N SER A 276 35.16 -43.44 25.85
CA SER A 276 36.63 -43.50 25.82
C SER A 276 37.29 -42.72 26.96
N PHE A 277 36.52 -41.95 27.73
CA PHE A 277 37.01 -41.15 28.83
C PHE A 277 36.69 -41.89 30.15
N ASP A 278 37.64 -42.68 30.64
CA ASP A 278 37.47 -43.55 31.81
C ASP A 278 37.58 -42.74 33.13
N TRP A 279 36.46 -42.15 33.55
CA TRP A 279 36.40 -41.19 34.66
C TRP A 279 36.08 -41.81 36.05
N GLY A 280 36.34 -43.10 36.31
CA GLY A 280 36.02 -43.69 37.63
C GLY A 280 34.53 -43.57 38.03
N PRO A 281 34.15 -43.73 39.32
CA PRO A 281 32.74 -43.69 39.71
C PRO A 281 32.13 -42.31 39.47
N ALA A 282 31.23 -42.22 38.49
CA ALA A 282 30.58 -40.98 37.99
C ALA A 282 29.91 -40.11 39.08
N ARG A 283 29.60 -40.69 40.25
CA ARG A 283 28.95 -40.01 41.37
C ARG A 283 29.88 -39.07 42.15
N GLU A 284 31.19 -39.31 42.16
CA GLU A 284 32.14 -38.52 42.97
C GLU A 284 32.66 -37.26 42.27
N ARG A 285 32.50 -37.17 40.94
CA ARG A 285 33.08 -36.09 40.11
C ARG A 285 32.05 -35.24 39.39
N PHE A 286 30.77 -35.34 39.76
CA PHE A 286 29.70 -34.49 39.24
C PHE A 286 30.00 -32.98 39.36
N TRP A 287 30.83 -32.60 40.34
CA TRP A 287 31.30 -31.23 40.51
C TRP A 287 32.16 -30.71 39.34
N VAL A 288 32.87 -31.58 38.63
CA VAL A 288 33.72 -31.21 37.47
C VAL A 288 32.89 -30.65 36.32
N TYR A 289 31.68 -31.17 36.10
CA TYR A 289 30.75 -30.64 35.11
C TYR A 289 30.42 -29.17 35.40
N TRP A 290 30.11 -28.83 36.66
CA TRP A 290 29.79 -27.46 37.07
C TRP A 290 31.03 -26.56 37.04
N ALA A 291 32.18 -27.08 37.44
CA ALA A 291 33.45 -26.36 37.42
C ALA A 291 33.90 -25.98 36.01
N LEU A 292 33.48 -26.71 34.97
CA LEU A 292 33.83 -26.44 33.58
C LEU A 292 32.75 -25.65 32.85
N THR A 293 31.47 -25.98 33.07
CA THR A 293 30.35 -25.37 32.35
C THR A 293 30.15 -23.90 32.74
N ILE A 294 30.15 -23.58 34.04
CA ILE A 294 29.91 -22.21 34.53
C ILE A 294 30.94 -21.20 33.97
N PRO A 295 32.27 -21.43 34.08
CA PRO A 295 33.23 -20.45 33.57
C PRO A 295 33.19 -20.32 32.05
N THR A 296 32.90 -21.40 31.31
CA THR A 296 32.75 -21.30 29.85
C THR A 296 31.53 -20.48 29.46
N THR A 297 30.38 -20.66 30.12
CA THR A 297 29.19 -19.82 29.87
C THR A 297 29.46 -18.35 30.19
N VAL A 298 30.14 -18.07 31.31
CA VAL A 298 30.55 -16.71 31.67
C VAL A 298 31.50 -16.12 30.63
N LEU A 299 32.47 -16.90 30.15
CA LEU A 299 33.41 -16.46 29.12
C LEU A 299 32.71 -16.13 27.80
N VAL A 300 31.75 -16.95 27.36
CA VAL A 300 30.94 -16.68 26.15
C VAL A 300 30.15 -15.38 26.30
N LEU A 301 29.51 -15.16 27.46
CA LEU A 301 28.78 -13.91 27.73
C LEU A 301 29.69 -12.67 27.79
N ILE A 302 30.89 -12.79 28.37
CA ILE A 302 31.88 -11.71 28.43
C ILE A 302 32.37 -11.36 27.03
N VAL A 303 32.72 -12.36 26.22
CA VAL A 303 33.17 -12.15 24.83
C VAL A 303 32.07 -11.47 24.01
N TRP A 304 30.83 -11.95 24.11
CA TRP A 304 29.68 -11.34 23.44
C TRP A 304 29.45 -9.89 23.89
N GLY A 305 29.50 -9.63 25.19
CA GLY A 305 29.37 -8.28 25.75
C GLY A 305 30.48 -7.33 25.28
N LEU A 306 31.73 -7.79 25.23
CA LEU A 306 32.86 -7.03 24.70
C LEU A 306 32.72 -6.73 23.21
N LEU A 307 32.30 -7.70 22.40
CA LEU A 307 32.06 -7.50 20.97
C LEU A 307 30.95 -6.47 20.72
N ILE A 308 29.85 -6.54 21.47
CA ILE A 308 28.78 -5.54 21.39
C ILE A 308 29.28 -4.16 21.80
N ASN A 309 30.08 -4.07 22.87
CA ASN A 309 30.59 -2.79 23.33
C ASN A 309 31.58 -2.18 22.32
N ARG A 310 32.41 -3.00 21.65
CA ARG A 310 33.29 -2.54 20.56
C ARG A 310 32.51 -2.02 19.36
N HIS A 311 31.42 -2.67 18.95
CA HIS A 311 30.55 -2.15 17.88
C HIS A 311 29.90 -0.81 18.24
N ARG A 312 29.38 -0.66 19.47
CA ARG A 312 28.76 0.59 19.92
C ARG A 312 29.74 1.76 20.03
N ILE A 313 31.00 1.50 20.36
CA ILE A 313 32.04 2.53 20.45
C ILE A 313 32.51 2.95 19.04
N ALA A 314 32.61 2.01 18.10
CA ALA A 314 32.99 2.31 16.71
C ALA A 314 31.97 3.20 15.98
N GLU A 315 30.66 2.96 16.16
CA GLU A 315 29.60 3.80 15.57
C GLU A 315 29.58 5.23 16.14
N ARG A 316 29.85 5.41 17.44
CA ARG A 316 29.92 6.74 18.05
C ARG A 316 31.11 7.56 17.53
N LEU A 317 32.19 6.89 17.14
CA LEU A 317 33.38 7.53 16.59
C LEU A 317 33.20 7.92 15.11
N SER A 318 32.38 7.19 14.34
CA SER A 318 32.08 7.56 12.94
C SER A 318 31.09 8.73 12.86
N ILE A 319 30.05 8.76 13.70
CA ILE A 319 29.08 9.87 13.74
C ILE A 319 29.75 11.17 14.19
N GLY A 320 30.67 11.11 15.17
CA GLY A 320 31.44 12.28 15.61
C GLY A 320 32.32 12.87 14.50
N LYS A 321 32.92 12.03 13.65
CA LYS A 321 33.75 12.49 12.52
C LYS A 321 32.93 13.17 11.42
N GLU A 322 31.70 12.72 11.16
CA GLU A 322 30.83 13.31 10.14
C GLU A 322 30.32 14.69 10.56
N SER A 323 29.98 14.86 11.85
CA SER A 323 29.59 16.17 12.41
C SER A 323 30.74 17.20 12.43
N GLU A 324 31.98 16.75 12.53
CA GLU A 324 33.17 17.62 12.54
C GLU A 324 33.62 18.03 11.12
N GLN A 325 33.18 17.27 10.11
CA GLN A 325 33.46 17.56 8.70
C GLN A 325 32.44 18.55 8.10
N ASP A 326 31.17 18.46 8.49
CA ASP A 326 30.10 19.39 8.09
C ASP A 326 30.28 20.80 8.71
N SER A 327 30.81 20.87 9.92
CA SER A 327 31.11 22.13 10.61
C SER A 327 32.36 22.85 10.07
N ARG A 328 33.24 22.15 9.33
CA ARG A 328 34.38 22.75 8.61
C ARG A 328 34.02 23.28 7.21
N SER A 329 32.94 22.81 6.57
CA SER A 329 32.50 23.35 5.28
C SER A 329 31.55 24.55 5.39
N GLY A 330 31.10 24.90 6.60
CA GLY A 330 30.14 25.97 6.87
C GLY A 330 30.73 27.34 7.23
N SER A 331 32.04 27.56 7.17
CA SER A 331 32.60 28.90 7.46
C SER A 331 32.31 29.86 6.30
N PRO A 332 31.63 31.01 6.53
CA PRO A 332 31.44 32.01 5.49
C PRO A 332 32.79 32.69 5.23
N THR A 333 33.22 32.68 3.97
CA THR A 333 34.31 33.52 3.48
C THR A 333 33.97 35.00 3.72
N PRO A 334 34.93 35.80 4.18
CA PRO A 334 34.69 37.17 4.66
C PRO A 334 34.18 38.14 3.59
#